data_AF-A0A191HVT8-F1
#
_entry.id   AF-A0A191HVT8-F1
#
_cell.length_a   1.000
_cell.length_b   1.000
_cell.length_c   1.000
_cell.angle_alpha   90.00
_cell.angle_beta   90.00
_cell.angle_gamma   90.00
#
_symmetry.space_group_name_H-M   'P 1'
#
loop_
_entity.id
_entity.type
_entity.pdbx_description
1 polymer ?
#
loop_
_entity_poly.entity_id
_entity_poly.type
_entity_poly.pdbx_seq_one_letter_code
_entity_poly.pdbx_strand_id
1 'polypeptide(L)' 'MRRQKSVWGTCTPTGLIHLNIQLMKGPIEVFEYVFVHEMCHLIEANHRLVFWKAVEGFMPDYKLKREWLKTNGHLLFL' A
#
# COMPACT_ATOMS: atom_id res chain seq x y z
N MET A 1 21.86 5.11 -11.80
CA MET A 1 20.42 5.39 -12.05
C MET A 1 19.67 5.11 -10.75
N ARG A 2 19.19 6.14 -10.04
CA ARG A 2 18.40 5.94 -8.81
C ARG A 2 17.03 5.39 -9.22
N ARG A 3 16.70 4.14 -8.88
CA ARG A 3 15.32 3.64 -8.94
C ARG A 3 14.49 4.56 -8.04
N GLN A 4 13.66 5.43 -8.61
CA GLN A 4 12.58 6.04 -7.84
C GLN A 4 11.72 4.89 -7.31
N LYS A 5 11.55 4.82 -5.98
CA LYS A 5 10.52 3.95 -5.41
C LYS A 5 9.20 4.46 -5.95
N SER A 6 8.48 3.62 -6.68
CA SER A 6 7.09 3.90 -7.06
C SER A 6 6.30 4.13 -5.78
N VAL A 7 5.73 5.32 -5.64
CA VAL A 7 4.76 5.61 -4.58
C VAL A 7 3.43 5.05 -5.05
N TRP A 8 2.93 4.05 -4.33
CA TRP A 8 1.66 3.38 -4.64
C TRP A 8 0.46 4.08 -4.03
N GLY A 9 0.66 4.71 -2.88
CA GLY A 9 -0.32 5.55 -2.22
C GLY A 9 0.33 6.54 -1.26
N THR A 10 -0.46 7.49 -0.79
CA THR A 10 -0.14 8.38 0.33
C THR A 10 -1.41 8.69 1.13
N CYS A 11 -1.25 8.97 2.42
CA CYS A 11 -2.31 9.50 3.29
C CYS A 11 -1.86 10.84 3.88
N THR A 12 -2.68 11.87 3.78
CA THR A 12 -2.42 13.16 4.45
C THR A 12 -2.77 13.06 5.94
N PRO A 13 -2.24 13.96 6.80
CA PRO A 13 -2.66 14.05 8.20
C PRO A 13 -4.16 14.37 8.39
N THR A 14 -4.81 14.93 7.37
CA THR A 14 -6.25 15.20 7.34
C THR A 14 -7.09 14.00 6.87
N GLY A 15 -6.45 12.89 6.52
CA GLY A 15 -7.11 11.65 6.09
C GLY A 15 -7.49 11.58 4.62
N LEU A 16 -6.91 12.44 3.77
CA LEU A 16 -7.05 12.31 2.33
C LEU A 16 -6.10 11.23 1.82
N ILE A 17 -6.65 10.20 1.19
CA ILE A 17 -5.89 9.10 0.60
C ILE A 17 -5.77 9.30 -0.90
N HIS A 18 -4.53 9.29 -1.41
CA HIS A 18 -4.23 9.25 -2.83
C HIS A 18 -3.67 7.89 -3.19
N LEU A 19 -4.20 7.28 -4.24
CA LEU A 19 -3.71 6.02 -4.78
C LEU A 19 -3.21 6.20 -6.21
N ASN A 20 -2.18 5.45 -6.58
CA ASN A 20 -1.66 5.45 -7.93
C ASN A 20 -2.61 4.67 -8.86
N ILE A 21 -3.10 5.33 -9.93
CA ILE A 21 -4.03 4.72 -10.88
C ILE A 21 -3.49 3.45 -11.55
N GLN A 22 -2.17 3.28 -11.63
CA GLN A 22 -1.56 2.07 -12.20
C GLN A 22 -1.91 0.80 -11.40
N LEU A 23 -2.31 0.93 -10.12
CA LEU A 23 -2.81 -0.20 -9.34
C LEU A 23 -4.03 -0.87 -9.99
N MET A 24 -4.82 -0.13 -10.78
CA MET A 24 -5.98 -0.67 -11.50
C MET A 24 -5.62 -1.71 -12.58
N LYS A 25 -4.35 -1.78 -12.99
CA LYS A 25 -3.85 -2.79 -13.93
C LYS A 25 -3.48 -4.11 -13.23
N GLY A 26 -3.44 -4.14 -11.90
CA GLY A 26 -3.11 -5.32 -11.10
C GLY A 26 -4.34 -6.04 -10.55
N PRO A 27 -4.13 -7.12 -9.78
CA PRO A 27 -5.20 -7.77 -9.03
C PRO A 27 -5.86 -6.83 -8.03
N ILE A 28 -7.18 -6.94 -7.87
CA ILE A 28 -7.98 -6.04 -7.03
C ILE A 28 -7.52 -6.09 -5.57
N GLU A 29 -7.15 -7.26 -5.06
CA GLU A 29 -6.71 -7.45 -3.69
C GLU A 29 -5.41 -6.68 -3.38
N VAL A 30 -4.57 -6.39 -4.39
CA VAL A 30 -3.37 -5.58 -4.23
C VAL A 30 -3.73 -4.10 -4.11
N PHE A 31 -4.72 -3.64 -4.86
CA PHE A 31 -5.28 -2.29 -4.70
C PHE A 31 -5.86 -2.13 -3.30
N GLU A 32 -6.68 -3.07 -2.83
CA GLU A 32 -7.26 -3.07 -1.49
C GLU A 32 -6.19 -3.03 -0.41
N TYR A 33 -5.10 -3.79 -0.59
CA TYR A 33 -3.96 -3.75 0.33
C TYR A 33 -3.34 -2.36 0.42
N VAL A 34 -3.09 -1.68 -0.70
CA VAL A 34 -2.54 -0.31 -0.67
C VAL A 34 -3.54 0.65 -0.03
N PHE A 35 -4.84 0.52 -0.30
CA PHE A 35 -5.86 1.33 0.36
C PHE A 35 -5.86 1.14 1.89
N VAL A 36 -5.89 -0.11 2.38
CA VAL A 36 -5.79 -0.42 3.82
C VAL A 36 -4.49 0.10 4.41
N HIS A 37 -3.38 -0.02 3.68
CA HIS A 37 -2.09 0.52 4.08
C HIS A 37 -2.16 2.03 4.32
N GLU A 38 -2.74 2.79 3.39
CA GLU A 38 -2.88 4.23 3.54
C GLU A 38 -3.85 4.61 4.66
N MET A 39 -4.96 3.88 4.84
CA MET A 39 -5.87 4.08 5.97
C MET A 39 -5.18 3.88 7.33
N CYS A 40 -4.29 2.90 7.45
CA CYS A 40 -3.58 2.64 8.71
C CYS A 40 -2.65 3.78 9.14
N HIS A 41 -2.26 4.70 8.23
CA HIS A 41 -1.52 5.91 8.60
C HIS A 41 -2.34 6.89 9.46
N LEU A 42 -3.67 6.77 9.45
CA LEU A 42 -4.54 7.51 10.38
C LEU A 42 -4.40 7.06 11.84
N ILE A 43 -3.94 5.82 12.06
CA ILE A 43 -3.76 5.23 13.39
C ILE A 43 -2.31 5.46 13.86
N GLU A 44 -1.33 5.21 12.98
CA GLU A 44 0.08 5.42 13.25
C GLU A 44 0.75 5.89 11.95
N ALA A 45 1.24 7.13 11.92
CA ALA A 45 1.79 7.75 10.71
C ALA A 45 3.12 7.13 10.20
N ASN A 46 3.73 6.22 10.97
CA ASN A 46 4.97 5.55 10.63
C ASN A 46 4.78 4.04 10.58
N HIS A 47 5.59 3.31 9.81
CA HIS A 47 5.51 1.84 9.70
C HIS A 47 6.07 1.07 10.92
N ARG A 48 5.73 1.51 12.15
CA ARG A 48 6.11 0.86 13.41
C ARG A 48 5.21 -0.33 13.72
N LEU A 49 5.45 -1.01 14.86
CA LEU A 49 4.67 -2.18 15.27
C LEU A 49 3.17 -1.93 15.30
N VAL A 50 2.73 -0.77 15.79
CA VAL A 50 1.30 -0.39 15.87
C VAL A 50 0.67 -0.35 14.48
N PHE A 51 1.34 0.27 13.49
CA PHE A 51 0.91 0.29 12.11
C PHE A 51 0.72 -1.12 11.54
N TRP A 52 1.73 -2.00 11.68
CA TRP A 52 1.63 -3.35 11.12
C TRP A 52 0.58 -4.22 11.82
N LYS A 53 0.38 -4.03 13.13
CA LYS A 53 -0.73 -4.67 13.86
C LYS A 53 -2.09 -4.21 13.34
N ALA A 54 -2.25 -2.91 13.03
CA ALA A 54 -3.48 -2.40 12.44
C ALA A 54 -3.72 -3.00 11.04
N VAL A 55 -2.69 -3.00 10.18
CA VAL A 55 -2.77 -3.62 8.84
C VAL A 55 -3.15 -5.10 8.95
N GLU A 56 -2.50 -5.87 9.82
CA GLU A 56 -2.80 -7.30 10.02
C GLU A 56 -4.21 -7.52 10.59
N GLY A 57 -4.70 -6.61 11.44
CA GLY A 57 -6.06 -6.65 11.96
C GLY A 57 -7.14 -6.44 10.89
N PHE A 58 -6.91 -5.54 9.93
CA PHE A 58 -7.84 -5.29 8.83
C PHE A 58 -7.67 -6.25 7.64
N MET A 59 -6.45 -6.72 7.40
CA MET A 59 -6.12 -7.64 6.30
C MET A 59 -5.07 -8.66 6.77
N PRO A 60 -5.49 -9.79 7.37
CA PRO A 60 -4.57 -10.79 7.94
C PRO A 60 -3.55 -11.37 6.95
N ASP A 61 -3.88 -11.39 5.66
CA ASP A 61 -3.06 -11.92 4.59
C ASP A 61 -2.32 -10.83 3.78
N TYR A 62 -2.19 -9.61 4.33
CA TYR A 62 -1.53 -8.47 3.67
C TYR A 62 -0.12 -8.78 3.18
N LYS A 63 0.59 -9.71 3.84
CA LYS A 63 1.95 -10.12 3.47
C LYS A 63 2.01 -10.68 2.05
N LEU A 64 0.98 -11.40 1.60
CA LEU A 64 0.90 -11.94 0.24
C LEU A 64 0.79 -10.82 -0.79
N LYS A 65 -0.09 -9.83 -0.55
CA LYS A 65 -0.27 -8.67 -1.42
C LYS A 65 0.96 -7.78 -1.46
N ARG A 66 1.61 -7.57 -0.31
CA ARG A 66 2.86 -6.82 -0.21
C ARG A 66 3.98 -7.46 -1.03
N GLU A 67 4.15 -8.78 -0.95
CA GLU A 67 5.16 -9.47 -1.75
C GLU A 67 4.79 -9.50 -3.24
N TRP A 68 3.50 -9.60 -3.58
CA TRP A 68 3.05 -9.44 -4.97
C TRP A 68 3.44 -8.07 -5.52
N LEU A 69 3.17 -6.98 -4.78
CA LEU A 69 3.46 -5.61 -5.21
C LEU A 69 4.96 -5.37 -5.34
N LYS A 70 5.76 -5.94 -4.44
CA LYS A 70 7.23 -5.90 -4.51
C LYS A 70 7.78 -6.65 -5.74
N THR A 71 7.17 -7.76 -6.12
CA THR A 71 7.62 -8.61 -7.23
C THR A 71 7.14 -8.07 -8.58
N ASN A 72 5.85 -7.75 -8.69
CA ASN A 72 5.16 -7.46 -9.94
C ASN A 72 4.88 -5.97 -10.17
N GLY A 73 5.02 -5.11 -9.16
CA GLY A 73 4.59 -3.71 -9.25
C GLY A 73 5.27 -2.93 -10.38
N HIS A 74 6.51 -3.27 -10.73
CA HIS A 74 7.18 -2.64 -11.86
C HIS A 74 6.49 -2.91 -13.22
N LEU A 75 5.76 -4.02 -13.36
CA LEU A 75 5.03 -4.40 -14.58
C LEU A 75 3.78 -3.54 -14.79
N LEU A 76 3.26 -2.88 -13.75
CA LEU A 76 2.06 -2.03 -13.86
C LEU A 76 2.34 -0.71 -14.61
N PHE A 77 3.62 -0.36 -14.78
CA PHE A 77 4.05 0.84 -15.53
C PHE A 77 4.45 0.55 -16.98
N LEU A 78 4.34 -0.71 -17.41
CA LEU A 78 4.43 -1.11 -18.81
C LEU A 78 3.06 -0.91 -19.49
#